data_AF-A0A0G0VFS6-F1
#
_entry.id   AF-A0A0G0VFS6-F1
#
_cell.length_a   1.000
_cell.length_b   1.000
_cell.length_c   1.000
_cell.angle_alpha   90.00
_cell.angle_beta   90.00
_cell.angle_gamma   90.00
#
_symmetry.space_group_name_H-M   'P 1'
#
loop_
_entity.id
_entity.type
_entity.pdbx_description
1 polymer ?
#
loop_
_entity_poly.entity_id
_entity_poly.type
_entity_poly.pdbx_seq_one_letter_code
_entity_poly.pdbx_strand_id
1 'polypeptide(L)'
;MTAKTSGNKPLSRSLRIYQKIAVAFVIVSFILLLFVLYLSVSSATIKITPVPQVVSTTVSVDIVPSATMEGQVSGYVVSQIFTQADTFYLPAEGATPVEQKAGGVVTLINETTNNQQLVEKTRVLSKEGILFRLDEGVTVPAGGQIDAMVHADELGLLGEIGPTQFTIPGLALSLQDQIYAVSIDSMVGGVSYTRVLQESDLNDAAVSLANSILAGAKETLDQLVENKEFDGVEYSITEIERVANQEPGAEVGSFNISLTLEITAVYYDKSIIEEYTTADLQLRISENYDLDQVSEDGVQVEIRSVDLDKQEASLSVYLDGTAVISPSSDVLNKDRLVGRSPAEVITILEASELIDKVSVEFTPFWLKRVPTLKDHIKINIE
;
A
#
# COMPACT_ATOMS: atom_id res chain seq x y z
N MET A 1 43.91 1.51 94.23
CA MET A 1 44.65 1.40 92.97
C MET A 1 44.69 2.77 92.30
N THR A 2 45.91 3.30 92.17
CA THR A 2 46.38 4.35 91.25
C THR A 2 45.74 4.20 89.85
N ALA A 3 45.44 5.23 89.05
CA ALA A 3 46.29 6.34 88.60
C ALA A 3 45.39 7.36 87.85
N LYS A 4 45.51 8.66 88.17
CA LYS A 4 46.24 9.69 87.39
C LYS A 4 45.32 10.52 86.46
N THR A 5 44.73 11.53 87.07
CA THR A 5 44.20 12.73 86.42
C THR A 5 45.32 13.44 85.67
N SER A 6 45.29 13.32 84.34
CA SER A 6 46.16 14.07 83.42
C SER A 6 45.73 15.54 83.38
N GLY A 7 46.47 16.39 84.08
CA GLY A 7 46.33 17.84 83.98
C GLY A 7 46.66 18.35 82.57
N ASN A 8 45.74 19.11 81.99
CA ASN A 8 45.95 19.88 80.76
C ASN A 8 47.04 20.95 81.01
N LYS A 9 48.29 20.66 80.61
CA LYS A 9 49.33 21.67 80.51
C LYS A 9 48.91 22.74 79.48
N PRO A 10 49.08 24.05 79.77
CA PRO A 10 48.82 25.07 78.77
C PRO A 10 49.82 24.91 77.62
N LEU A 11 49.29 24.63 76.43
CA LEU A 11 50.06 24.55 75.18
C LEU A 11 50.94 25.81 75.01
N SER A 12 52.22 25.60 74.72
CA SER A 12 53.20 26.67 74.48
C SER A 12 52.74 27.58 73.34
N ARG A 13 53.14 28.86 73.38
CA ARG A 13 52.71 29.90 72.43
C ARG A 13 52.94 29.51 70.96
N SER A 14 53.94 28.69 70.67
CA SER A 14 54.24 28.14 69.34
C SER A 14 53.25 27.06 68.89
N LEU A 15 52.83 26.13 69.76
CA LEU A 15 51.88 25.07 69.38
C LEU A 15 50.49 25.63 69.01
N ARG A 16 50.06 26.73 69.65
CA ARG A 16 48.81 27.41 69.30
C ARG A 16 48.83 28.06 67.91
N ILE A 17 50.02 28.44 67.41
CA ILE A 17 50.18 29.01 66.06
C ILE A 17 50.10 27.90 65.01
N TYR A 18 50.80 26.78 65.22
CA TYR A 18 50.71 25.61 64.33
C TYR A 18 49.30 25.01 64.28
N GLN A 19 48.58 24.97 65.42
CA GLN A 19 47.17 24.55 65.45
C GLN A 19 46.27 25.46 64.61
N LYS A 20 46.47 26.79 64.66
CA LYS A 20 45.70 27.74 63.84
C LYS A 20 45.99 27.59 62.35
N ILE A 21 47.26 27.35 61.98
CA ILE A 21 47.67 27.13 60.59
C ILE A 21 47.10 25.80 60.06
N ALA A 22 47.15 24.73 60.86
CA ALA A 22 46.59 23.43 60.50
C ALA A 22 45.07 23.51 60.29
N VAL A 23 44.34 24.20 61.18
CA VAL A 23 42.89 24.42 61.03
C VAL A 23 42.59 25.25 59.77
N ALA A 24 43.35 26.32 59.51
CA ALA A 24 43.19 27.13 58.30
C ALA A 24 43.44 26.29 57.03
N PHE A 25 44.48 25.45 57.03
CA PHE A 25 44.78 24.56 55.90
C PHE A 25 43.67 23.53 55.65
N VAL A 26 43.11 22.94 56.71
CA VAL A 26 41.97 22.00 56.59
C VAL A 26 40.74 22.71 56.04
N ILE A 27 40.44 23.93 56.51
CA ILE A 27 39.30 24.71 56.00
C ILE A 27 39.50 25.06 54.52
N VAL A 28 40.67 25.55 54.13
CA VAL A 28 40.97 25.88 52.73
C VAL A 28 40.90 24.62 51.85
N SER A 29 41.44 23.50 52.30
CA SER A 29 41.38 22.23 51.57
C SER A 29 39.94 21.73 51.44
N PHE A 30 39.12 21.89 52.47
CA PHE A 30 37.71 21.52 52.44
C PHE A 30 36.90 22.43 51.50
N ILE A 31 37.15 23.74 51.50
CA ILE A 31 36.54 24.68 50.54
C ILE A 31 36.96 24.33 49.12
N LEU A 32 38.24 24.01 48.90
CA LEU A 32 38.74 23.61 47.59
C LEU A 32 38.10 22.29 47.13
N LEU A 33 37.95 21.30 48.02
CA LEU A 33 37.23 20.06 47.74
C LEU A 33 35.77 20.33 47.36
N LEU A 34 35.06 21.17 48.12
CA LEU A 34 33.68 21.56 47.80
C LEU A 34 33.58 22.30 46.47
N PHE A 35 34.56 23.14 46.14
CA PHE A 35 34.63 23.83 44.86
C PHE A 35 34.85 22.85 43.69
N VAL A 36 35.76 21.89 43.84
CA VAL A 36 36.01 20.85 42.84
C VAL A 36 34.78 19.95 42.67
N LEU A 37 34.13 19.53 43.77
CA LEU A 37 32.89 18.77 43.72
C LEU A 37 31.75 19.56 43.08
N TYR A 38 31.65 20.85 43.38
CA TYR A 38 30.69 21.75 42.74
C TYR A 38 30.90 21.80 41.23
N LEU A 39 32.13 22.03 40.76
CA LEU A 39 32.45 22.02 39.33
C LEU A 39 32.19 20.65 38.70
N SER A 40 32.58 19.57 39.39
CA SER A 40 32.45 18.20 38.91
C SER A 40 31.00 17.75 38.72
N VAL A 41 30.06 18.26 39.52
CA VAL A 41 28.64 17.85 39.48
C VAL A 41 27.79 18.83 38.68
N SER A 42 28.25 20.08 38.51
CA SER A 42 27.51 21.12 37.77
C SER A 42 27.36 20.76 36.28
N SER A 43 26.13 20.61 35.81
CA SER A 43 25.82 20.41 34.39
C SER A 43 24.59 21.21 33.96
N ALA A 44 24.54 21.54 32.67
CA ALA A 44 23.43 22.22 32.02
C ALA A 44 22.95 21.38 30.83
N THR A 45 21.64 21.11 30.80
CA THR A 45 20.96 20.46 29.68
C THR A 45 20.10 21.52 29.00
N ILE A 46 20.40 21.79 27.74
CA ILE A 46 19.65 22.71 26.89
C ILE A 46 18.85 21.84 25.92
N LYS A 47 17.53 21.91 26.02
CA LYS A 47 16.60 21.23 25.12
C LYS A 47 16.11 22.24 24.09
N ILE A 48 16.15 21.85 22.82
CA ILE A 48 15.83 22.72 21.70
C ILE A 48 14.79 22.00 20.85
N THR A 49 13.68 22.67 20.59
CA THR A 49 12.71 22.24 19.59
C THR A 49 13.05 22.99 18.30
N PRO A 50 13.55 22.30 17.26
CA PRO A 50 13.94 22.93 16.01
C PRO A 50 12.70 23.32 15.19
N VAL A 51 12.88 24.30 14.29
CA VAL A 51 11.91 24.52 13.21
C VAL A 51 12.22 23.51 12.10
N PRO A 52 11.33 22.56 11.79
CA PRO A 52 11.56 21.59 10.73
C PRO A 52 11.50 22.26 9.36
N GLN A 53 12.42 21.88 8.47
CA GLN A 53 12.43 22.29 7.07
C GLN A 53 12.17 21.08 6.18
N VAL A 54 11.15 21.17 5.31
CA VAL A 54 10.94 20.15 4.26
C VAL A 54 12.01 20.31 3.19
N VAL A 55 12.68 19.20 2.88
CA VAL A 55 13.67 19.08 1.81
C VAL A 55 13.25 17.96 0.87
N SER A 56 13.46 18.14 -0.42
CA SER A 56 13.09 17.16 -1.43
C SER A 56 14.11 17.10 -2.55
N THR A 57 14.17 15.95 -3.21
CA THR A 57 14.94 15.77 -4.43
C THR A 57 14.14 14.99 -5.48
N THR A 58 14.52 15.18 -6.74
CA THR A 58 14.06 14.38 -7.86
C THR A 58 15.26 14.06 -8.73
N VAL A 59 15.53 12.77 -8.91
CA VAL A 59 16.70 12.28 -9.64
C VAL A 59 16.25 11.41 -10.79
N SER A 60 16.96 11.50 -11.91
CA SER A 60 16.78 10.59 -13.04
C SER A 60 17.75 9.43 -12.87
N VAL A 61 17.23 8.20 -12.89
CA VAL A 61 18.02 6.97 -12.74
C VAL A 61 17.83 6.11 -13.99
N ASP A 62 18.92 5.75 -14.63
CA ASP A 62 18.86 4.88 -15.82
C ASP A 62 19.02 3.42 -15.41
N ILE A 63 18.02 2.60 -15.73
CA ILE A 63 18.02 1.16 -15.53
C ILE A 63 18.58 0.50 -16.77
N VAL A 64 19.64 -0.29 -16.59
CA VAL A 64 20.34 -0.99 -17.66
C VAL A 64 20.68 -2.42 -17.25
N PRO A 65 20.83 -3.39 -18.18
CA PRO A 65 21.16 -4.77 -17.83
C PRO A 65 22.53 -4.94 -17.15
N SER A 66 23.44 -3.98 -17.34
CA SER A 66 24.78 -3.99 -16.74
C SER A 66 25.23 -2.57 -16.45
N ALA A 67 25.10 -2.14 -15.20
CA ALA A 67 25.52 -0.81 -14.78
C ALA A 67 27.05 -0.67 -14.83
N THR A 68 27.55 0.32 -15.57
CA THR A 68 28.99 0.59 -15.71
C THR A 68 29.37 2.03 -15.40
N MET A 69 28.38 2.93 -15.30
CA MET A 69 28.56 4.35 -15.05
C MET A 69 27.81 4.78 -13.79
N GLU A 70 28.25 5.88 -13.19
CA GLU A 70 27.54 6.54 -12.09
C GLU A 70 26.18 7.05 -12.59
N GLY A 71 25.11 6.85 -11.79
CA GLY A 71 23.73 7.15 -12.18
C GLY A 71 23.01 6.01 -12.94
N GLN A 72 23.70 4.90 -13.23
CA GLN A 72 23.08 3.69 -13.76
C GLN A 72 22.83 2.67 -12.64
N VAL A 73 21.67 2.00 -12.69
CA VAL A 73 21.32 0.91 -11.80
C VAL A 73 21.08 -0.35 -12.63
N SER A 74 21.59 -1.48 -12.14
CA SER A 74 21.37 -2.76 -12.80
C SER A 74 19.89 -3.14 -12.69
N GLY A 75 19.31 -3.60 -13.79
CA GLY A 75 17.93 -4.03 -13.82
C GLY A 75 17.51 -4.59 -15.17
N TYR A 76 16.25 -5.00 -15.27
CA TYR A 76 15.70 -5.57 -16.49
C TYR A 76 14.40 -4.88 -16.87
N VAL A 77 14.23 -4.70 -18.17
CA VAL A 77 12.99 -4.23 -18.76
C VAL A 77 12.41 -5.38 -19.58
N VAL A 78 11.18 -5.78 -19.24
CA VAL A 78 10.44 -6.80 -19.98
C VAL A 78 9.06 -6.26 -20.33
N SER A 79 8.58 -6.58 -21.53
CA SER A 79 7.24 -6.21 -21.99
C SER A 79 6.55 -7.41 -22.61
N GLN A 80 5.26 -7.54 -22.35
CA GLN A 80 4.39 -8.50 -23.03
C GLN A 80 3.01 -7.91 -23.32
N ILE A 81 2.39 -8.44 -24.37
CA ILE A 81 1.03 -8.09 -24.76
C ILE A 81 0.08 -9.14 -24.19
N PHE A 82 -0.94 -8.66 -23.49
CA PHE A 82 -1.99 -9.47 -22.89
C PHE A 82 -3.34 -9.08 -23.48
N THR A 83 -4.12 -10.07 -23.88
CA THR A 83 -5.51 -9.87 -24.33
C THR A 83 -6.43 -10.68 -23.45
N GLN A 84 -7.43 -10.02 -22.86
CA GLN A 84 -8.49 -10.65 -22.10
C GLN A 84 -9.84 -10.09 -22.54
N ALA A 85 -10.88 -10.92 -22.50
CA ALA A 85 -12.25 -10.51 -22.72
C ALA A 85 -13.12 -11.00 -21.57
N ASP A 86 -14.10 -10.19 -21.17
CA ASP A 86 -15.04 -10.54 -20.10
C ASP A 86 -16.43 -9.92 -20.35
N THR A 87 -17.43 -10.49 -19.69
CA THR A 87 -18.83 -10.05 -19.73
C THR A 87 -19.16 -9.24 -18.48
N PHE A 88 -19.60 -8.00 -18.69
CA PHE A 88 -20.03 -7.10 -17.62
C PHE A 88 -21.55 -6.96 -17.62
N TYR A 89 -22.15 -7.11 -16.44
CA TYR A 89 -23.59 -7.00 -16.23
C TYR A 89 -23.94 -5.61 -15.72
N LEU A 90 -24.97 -4.99 -16.31
CA LEU A 90 -25.44 -3.69 -15.87
C LEU A 90 -26.30 -3.83 -14.60
N PRO A 91 -26.19 -2.90 -13.64
CA PRO A 91 -27.05 -2.87 -12.47
C PRO A 91 -28.53 -2.80 -12.83
N ALA A 92 -29.36 -3.49 -12.05
CA ALA A 92 -30.82 -3.47 -12.20
C ALA A 92 -31.46 -2.14 -11.75
N GLU A 93 -30.72 -1.28 -11.05
CA GLU A 93 -31.22 0.03 -10.63
C GLU A 93 -31.38 0.96 -11.84
N GLY A 94 -32.58 1.50 -12.05
CA GLY A 94 -32.91 2.32 -13.22
C GLY A 94 -33.10 1.52 -14.52
N ALA A 95 -33.14 0.19 -14.45
CA ALA A 95 -33.36 -0.69 -15.59
C ALA A 95 -34.85 -0.85 -15.94
N THR A 96 -35.13 -1.03 -17.22
CA THR A 96 -36.42 -1.42 -17.79
C THR A 96 -36.55 -2.94 -17.78
N PRO A 97 -37.67 -3.50 -17.30
CA PRO A 97 -37.92 -4.92 -17.42
C PRO A 97 -38.28 -5.25 -18.88
N VAL A 98 -37.57 -6.22 -19.45
CA VAL A 98 -37.85 -6.78 -20.78
C VAL A 98 -38.29 -8.22 -20.59
N GLU A 99 -39.49 -8.54 -21.07
CA GLU A 99 -39.99 -9.90 -21.04
C GLU A 99 -39.17 -10.79 -21.98
N GLN A 100 -38.69 -11.90 -21.44
CA GLN A 100 -37.92 -12.92 -22.13
C GLN A 100 -38.61 -14.27 -21.96
N LYS A 101 -38.13 -15.30 -22.65
CA LYS A 101 -38.63 -16.66 -22.45
C LYS A 101 -37.86 -17.26 -21.29
N ALA A 102 -38.57 -17.62 -20.22
CA ALA A 102 -37.95 -18.39 -19.15
C ALA A 102 -37.49 -19.74 -19.69
N GLY A 103 -36.35 -20.22 -19.21
CA GLY A 103 -35.77 -21.46 -19.67
C GLY A 103 -34.98 -22.18 -18.58
N GLY A 104 -34.57 -23.40 -18.91
CA GLY A 104 -33.82 -24.25 -18.02
C GLY A 104 -33.64 -25.65 -18.59
N VAL A 105 -32.90 -26.46 -17.85
CA VAL A 105 -32.57 -27.83 -18.27
C VAL A 105 -33.66 -28.78 -17.78
N VAL A 106 -34.14 -29.63 -18.68
CA VAL A 106 -34.98 -30.78 -18.36
C VAL A 106 -34.24 -32.07 -18.67
N THR A 107 -34.39 -33.05 -17.79
CA THR A 107 -33.96 -34.44 -18.05
C THR A 107 -35.12 -35.17 -18.72
N LEU A 108 -34.94 -35.53 -19.99
CA LEU A 108 -35.86 -36.37 -20.74
C LEU A 108 -35.58 -37.83 -20.43
N ILE A 109 -36.61 -38.58 -20.07
CA ILE A 109 -36.54 -39.98 -19.64
C ILE A 109 -37.38 -40.83 -20.60
N ASN A 110 -36.84 -41.96 -21.04
CA ASN A 110 -37.52 -42.92 -21.88
C ASN A 110 -37.40 -44.32 -21.27
N GLU A 111 -38.49 -44.83 -20.73
CA GLU A 111 -38.57 -46.15 -20.09
C GLU A 111 -38.91 -47.27 -21.11
N THR A 112 -39.12 -46.92 -22.38
CA THR A 112 -39.45 -47.88 -23.43
C THR A 112 -38.20 -48.57 -23.99
N THR A 113 -38.41 -49.63 -24.78
CA THR A 113 -37.32 -50.39 -25.42
C THR A 113 -36.82 -49.80 -26.74
N ASN A 114 -37.43 -48.71 -27.24
CA ASN A 114 -37.06 -48.08 -28.50
C ASN A 114 -36.56 -46.67 -28.26
N ASN A 115 -35.58 -46.22 -29.05
CA ASN A 115 -35.14 -44.83 -29.01
C ASN A 115 -36.29 -43.91 -29.45
N GLN A 116 -36.44 -42.76 -28.78
CA GLN A 116 -37.43 -41.76 -29.12
C GLN A 116 -36.73 -40.50 -29.64
N GLN A 117 -36.93 -40.20 -30.92
CA GLN A 117 -36.48 -38.94 -31.50
C GLN A 117 -37.49 -37.82 -31.18
N LEU A 118 -36.99 -36.71 -30.65
CA LEU A 118 -37.74 -35.48 -30.42
C LEU A 118 -37.10 -34.39 -31.28
N VAL A 119 -37.91 -33.70 -32.07
CA VAL A 119 -37.42 -32.64 -32.97
C VAL A 119 -37.28 -31.32 -32.22
N GLU A 120 -36.55 -30.37 -32.81
CA GLU A 120 -36.53 -28.98 -32.37
C GLU A 120 -37.97 -28.47 -32.15
N LYS A 121 -38.18 -27.67 -31.11
CA LYS A 121 -39.49 -27.08 -30.74
C LYS A 121 -40.56 -28.09 -30.36
N THR A 122 -40.18 -29.33 -30.01
CA THR A 122 -41.09 -30.31 -29.39
C THR A 122 -41.71 -29.70 -28.14
N ARG A 123 -43.03 -29.88 -27.99
CA ARG A 123 -43.81 -29.36 -26.87
C ARG A 123 -43.56 -30.18 -25.62
N VAL A 124 -43.20 -29.50 -24.54
CA VAL A 124 -42.96 -30.05 -23.20
C VAL A 124 -43.86 -29.28 -22.24
N LEU A 125 -44.87 -29.94 -21.68
CA LEU A 125 -45.95 -29.28 -20.94
C LEU A 125 -45.82 -29.56 -19.45
N SER A 126 -45.69 -28.51 -18.64
CA SER A 126 -45.57 -28.63 -17.19
C SER A 126 -46.87 -29.09 -16.53
N LYS A 127 -46.79 -29.55 -15.28
CA LYS A 127 -47.97 -29.91 -14.48
C LYS A 127 -48.93 -28.74 -14.27
N GLU A 128 -48.40 -27.53 -14.22
CA GLU A 128 -49.11 -26.27 -14.09
C GLU A 128 -49.73 -25.80 -15.43
N GLY A 129 -49.52 -26.55 -16.51
CA GLY A 129 -50.06 -26.25 -17.84
C GLY A 129 -49.24 -25.26 -18.64
N ILE A 130 -48.00 -25.00 -18.23
CA ILE A 130 -47.12 -24.04 -18.91
C ILE A 130 -46.33 -24.76 -19.98
N LEU A 131 -46.39 -24.22 -21.20
CA LEU A 131 -45.83 -24.85 -22.38
C LEU A 131 -44.38 -24.40 -22.59
N PHE A 132 -43.49 -25.37 -22.73
CA PHE A 132 -42.09 -25.18 -23.10
C PHE A 132 -41.81 -25.85 -24.44
N ARG A 133 -40.72 -25.42 -25.07
CA ARG A 133 -40.23 -25.93 -26.33
C ARG A 133 -38.76 -26.30 -26.21
N LEU A 134 -38.43 -27.44 -26.79
CA LEU A 134 -37.06 -27.92 -26.94
C LEU A 134 -36.24 -26.99 -27.85
N ASP A 135 -35.04 -26.61 -27.43
CA ASP A 135 -34.18 -25.72 -28.21
C ASP A 135 -33.54 -26.41 -29.41
N GLU A 136 -33.15 -27.68 -29.24
CA GLU A 136 -32.50 -28.50 -30.27
C GLU A 136 -33.10 -29.90 -30.31
N GLY A 137 -33.14 -30.54 -31.47
CA GLY A 137 -33.64 -31.91 -31.57
C GLY A 137 -32.73 -32.93 -30.87
N VAL A 138 -33.30 -33.81 -30.05
CA VAL A 138 -32.57 -34.84 -29.30
C VAL A 138 -33.15 -36.23 -29.54
N THR A 139 -32.31 -37.26 -29.39
CA THR A 139 -32.77 -38.66 -29.41
C THR A 139 -32.61 -39.26 -28.02
N VAL A 140 -33.72 -39.49 -27.34
CA VAL A 140 -33.74 -40.09 -26.00
C VAL A 140 -33.54 -41.60 -26.15
N PRO A 141 -32.47 -42.19 -25.59
CA PRO A 141 -32.16 -43.61 -25.75
C PRO A 141 -33.21 -44.49 -25.07
N ALA A 142 -33.43 -45.70 -25.58
CA ALA A 142 -34.25 -46.72 -24.95
C ALA A 142 -33.76 -47.02 -23.52
N GLY A 143 -34.67 -47.01 -22.54
CA GLY A 143 -34.36 -47.26 -21.12
C GLY A 143 -33.37 -46.26 -20.50
N GLY A 144 -33.24 -45.06 -21.07
CA GLY A 144 -32.25 -44.08 -20.65
C GLY A 144 -32.78 -42.66 -20.57
N GLN A 145 -31.87 -41.72 -20.30
CA GLN A 145 -32.18 -40.31 -20.13
C GLN A 145 -31.16 -39.40 -20.82
N ILE A 146 -31.57 -38.18 -21.15
CA ILE A 146 -30.71 -37.14 -21.70
C ILE A 146 -31.18 -35.76 -21.22
N ASP A 147 -30.23 -34.87 -20.91
CA ASP A 147 -30.55 -33.49 -20.57
C ASP A 147 -30.71 -32.65 -21.83
N ALA A 148 -31.71 -31.76 -21.83
CA ALA A 148 -31.98 -30.86 -22.92
C ALA A 148 -32.43 -29.49 -22.39
N MET A 149 -32.05 -28.43 -23.11
CA MET A 149 -32.50 -27.07 -22.83
C MET A 149 -33.90 -26.85 -23.39
N VAL A 150 -34.76 -26.21 -22.61
CA VAL A 150 -36.11 -25.80 -23.03
C VAL A 150 -36.38 -24.35 -22.66
N HIS A 151 -37.18 -23.67 -23.47
CA HIS A 151 -37.69 -22.33 -23.20
C HIS A 151 -39.21 -22.27 -23.27
N ALA A 152 -39.82 -21.40 -22.47
CA ALA A 152 -41.25 -21.17 -22.47
C ALA A 152 -41.77 -20.73 -23.85
N ASP A 153 -43.00 -21.12 -24.19
CA ASP A 153 -43.62 -20.70 -25.44
C ASP A 153 -43.95 -19.20 -25.43
N GLU A 154 -44.33 -18.70 -24.26
CA GLU A 154 -44.70 -17.30 -24.01
C GLU A 154 -43.57 -16.53 -23.30
N LEU A 155 -43.61 -15.21 -23.44
CA LEU A 155 -42.69 -14.28 -22.77
C LEU A 155 -43.19 -13.97 -21.35
N GLY A 156 -42.27 -13.54 -20.48
CA GLY A 156 -42.59 -12.99 -19.17
C GLY A 156 -42.49 -14.01 -18.03
N LEU A 157 -42.85 -13.55 -16.83
CA LEU A 157 -42.74 -14.32 -15.59
C LEU A 157 -43.62 -15.57 -15.55
N LEU A 158 -44.60 -15.70 -16.45
CA LEU A 158 -45.43 -16.90 -16.54
C LEU A 158 -44.60 -18.15 -16.85
N GLY A 159 -43.49 -18.02 -17.58
CA GLY A 159 -42.58 -19.13 -17.83
C GLY A 159 -41.73 -19.53 -16.62
N GLU A 160 -41.67 -18.71 -15.57
CA GLU A 160 -40.85 -19.00 -14.40
C GLU A 160 -41.57 -19.95 -13.44
N ILE A 161 -41.16 -21.21 -13.47
CA ILE A 161 -41.76 -22.27 -12.65
C ILE A 161 -40.69 -22.99 -11.84
N GLY A 162 -41.10 -23.49 -10.68
CA GLY A 162 -40.24 -24.35 -9.86
C GLY A 162 -40.03 -25.73 -10.49
N PRO A 163 -39.24 -26.59 -9.83
CA PRO A 163 -39.00 -27.97 -10.28
C PRO A 163 -40.31 -28.74 -10.43
N THR A 164 -40.51 -29.34 -11.60
CA THR A 164 -41.75 -30.03 -11.95
C THR A 164 -41.50 -31.15 -12.97
N GLN A 165 -42.52 -31.99 -13.15
CA GLN A 165 -42.57 -33.01 -14.19
C GLN A 165 -43.34 -32.47 -15.40
N PHE A 166 -42.85 -32.81 -16.59
CA PHE A 166 -43.45 -32.42 -17.85
C PHE A 166 -43.92 -33.64 -18.64
N THR A 167 -45.02 -33.44 -19.36
CA THR A 167 -45.52 -34.36 -20.37
C THR A 167 -45.08 -33.91 -21.76
N ILE A 168 -45.10 -34.81 -22.74
CA ILE A 168 -44.80 -34.48 -24.14
C ILE A 168 -46.07 -34.69 -24.96
N PRO A 169 -46.95 -33.66 -25.09
CA PRO A 169 -48.27 -33.83 -25.70
C PRO A 169 -48.26 -34.31 -27.15
N GLY A 170 -47.13 -34.16 -27.85
CA GLY A 170 -46.94 -34.63 -29.22
C GLY A 170 -46.79 -36.16 -29.35
N LEU A 171 -46.55 -36.89 -28.25
CA LEU A 171 -46.49 -38.34 -28.24
C LEU A 171 -47.88 -38.96 -28.05
N ALA A 172 -48.04 -40.22 -28.46
CA ALA A 172 -49.27 -40.98 -28.19
C ALA A 172 -49.51 -41.08 -26.67
N LEU A 173 -50.77 -41.03 -26.23
CA LEU A 173 -51.11 -41.05 -24.79
C LEU A 173 -50.48 -42.23 -24.04
N SER A 174 -50.41 -43.40 -24.66
CA SER A 174 -49.77 -44.59 -24.06
C SER A 174 -48.26 -44.48 -23.87
N LEU A 175 -47.61 -43.54 -24.56
CA LEU A 175 -46.17 -43.28 -24.47
C LEU A 175 -45.84 -42.15 -23.50
N GLN A 176 -46.77 -41.24 -23.21
CA GLN A 176 -46.50 -40.09 -22.32
C GLN A 176 -46.24 -40.51 -20.87
N ASP A 177 -46.78 -41.66 -20.44
CA ASP A 177 -46.50 -42.24 -19.12
C ASP A 177 -45.09 -42.85 -19.01
N GLN A 178 -44.49 -43.23 -20.16
CA GLN A 178 -43.18 -43.90 -20.23
C GLN A 178 -42.08 -43.00 -20.79
N ILE A 179 -42.45 -41.89 -21.43
CA ILE A 179 -41.55 -40.92 -22.04
C ILE A 179 -41.99 -39.52 -21.62
N TYR A 180 -41.27 -38.95 -20.66
CA TYR A 180 -41.58 -37.69 -20.00
C TYR A 180 -40.30 -36.89 -19.74
N ALA A 181 -40.44 -35.65 -19.28
CA ALA A 181 -39.31 -34.83 -18.85
C ALA A 181 -39.47 -34.45 -17.38
N VAL A 182 -38.36 -34.18 -16.69
CA VAL A 182 -38.36 -33.71 -15.31
C VAL A 182 -37.35 -32.56 -15.20
N SER A 183 -37.70 -31.53 -14.43
CA SER A 183 -36.75 -30.50 -14.02
C SER A 183 -36.46 -30.65 -12.54
N ILE A 184 -35.18 -30.55 -12.18
CA ILE A 184 -34.72 -30.49 -10.79
C ILE A 184 -34.49 -29.05 -10.33
N ASP A 185 -34.15 -28.17 -11.27
CA ASP A 185 -33.95 -26.74 -11.07
C ASP A 185 -35.17 -25.95 -11.56
N SER A 186 -35.28 -24.69 -11.13
CA SER A 186 -36.37 -23.81 -11.58
C SER A 186 -36.11 -23.30 -13.00
N MET A 187 -37.18 -23.11 -13.76
CA MET A 187 -37.13 -22.36 -15.02
C MET A 187 -37.08 -20.87 -14.68
N VAL A 188 -36.11 -20.15 -15.23
CA VAL A 188 -35.83 -18.74 -14.88
C VAL A 188 -35.53 -17.91 -16.13
N GLY A 189 -35.48 -16.59 -15.98
CA GLY A 189 -35.15 -15.68 -17.09
C GLY A 189 -36.36 -15.26 -17.92
N GLY A 190 -37.56 -15.30 -17.33
CA GLY A 190 -38.78 -14.77 -17.95
C GLY A 190 -38.79 -13.24 -18.02
N VAL A 191 -37.96 -12.57 -17.22
CA VAL A 191 -37.71 -11.13 -17.31
C VAL A 191 -36.21 -10.88 -17.19
N SER A 192 -35.66 -10.10 -18.12
CA SER A 192 -34.33 -9.52 -17.98
C SER A 192 -34.46 -8.03 -17.69
N TYR A 193 -33.50 -7.48 -16.95
CA TYR A 193 -33.42 -6.05 -16.72
C TYR A 193 -32.39 -5.48 -17.68
N THR A 194 -32.82 -4.55 -18.53
CA THR A 194 -31.95 -3.85 -19.46
C THR A 194 -31.91 -2.37 -19.10
N ARG A 195 -30.79 -1.70 -19.36
CA ARG A 195 -30.76 -0.24 -19.31
C ARG A 195 -29.89 0.30 -20.43
N VAL A 196 -29.98 1.61 -20.63
CA VAL A 196 -29.10 2.31 -21.55
C VAL A 196 -27.67 2.19 -21.02
N LEU A 197 -26.79 1.62 -21.84
CA LEU A 197 -25.36 1.52 -21.63
C LEU A 197 -24.74 2.92 -21.69
N GLN A 198 -24.01 3.30 -20.64
CA GLN A 198 -23.32 4.59 -20.56
C GLN A 198 -21.83 4.44 -20.87
N GLU A 199 -21.21 5.53 -21.31
CA GLU A 199 -19.76 5.59 -21.51
C GLU A 199 -18.98 5.28 -20.23
N SER A 200 -19.51 5.71 -19.07
CA SER A 200 -18.93 5.38 -17.76
C SER A 200 -18.92 3.88 -17.49
N ASP A 201 -19.98 3.14 -17.89
CA ASP A 201 -20.04 1.69 -17.69
C ASP A 201 -18.95 0.97 -18.48
N LEU A 202 -18.72 1.42 -19.72
CA LEU A 202 -17.64 0.88 -20.55
C LEU A 202 -16.28 1.19 -19.94
N ASN A 203 -16.07 2.39 -19.40
CA ASN A 203 -14.79 2.81 -18.82
C ASN A 203 -14.50 2.10 -17.49
N ASP A 204 -15.51 1.94 -16.63
CA ASP A 204 -15.38 1.20 -15.37
C ASP A 204 -15.07 -0.28 -15.66
N ALA A 205 -15.72 -0.86 -16.67
CA ALA A 205 -15.41 -2.21 -17.13
C ALA A 205 -13.98 -2.33 -17.69
N ALA A 206 -13.53 -1.35 -18.48
CA ALA A 206 -12.15 -1.33 -19.01
C ALA A 206 -11.11 -1.23 -17.90
N VAL A 207 -11.33 -0.37 -16.88
CA VAL A 207 -10.45 -0.25 -15.71
C VAL A 207 -10.44 -1.54 -14.89
N SER A 208 -11.61 -2.15 -14.67
CA SER A 208 -11.72 -3.42 -13.96
C SER A 208 -10.97 -4.54 -14.69
N LEU A 209 -11.13 -4.62 -16.01
CA LEU A 209 -10.45 -5.60 -16.85
C LEU A 209 -8.93 -5.33 -16.91
N ALA A 210 -8.51 -4.07 -17.01
CA ALA A 210 -7.09 -3.70 -16.98
C ALA A 210 -6.41 -4.12 -15.68
N ASN A 211 -7.09 -3.94 -14.53
CA ASN A 211 -6.58 -4.40 -13.24
C ASN A 211 -6.47 -5.93 -13.16
N SER A 212 -7.43 -6.66 -13.73
CA SER A 212 -7.38 -8.13 -13.86
C SER A 212 -6.19 -8.58 -14.72
N ILE A 213 -6.03 -7.97 -15.90
CA ILE A 213 -4.92 -8.25 -16.81
C ILE A 213 -3.59 -7.96 -16.11
N LEU A 214 -3.46 -6.81 -15.44
CA LEU A 214 -2.25 -6.45 -14.69
C LEU A 214 -1.92 -7.49 -13.62
N ALA A 215 -2.91 -7.95 -12.85
CA ALA A 215 -2.69 -8.94 -11.81
C ALA A 215 -2.12 -10.27 -12.36
N GLY A 216 -2.64 -10.75 -13.51
CA GLY A 216 -2.10 -11.93 -14.19
C GLY A 216 -0.75 -11.69 -14.90
N ALA A 217 -0.56 -10.49 -15.43
CA ALA A 217 0.68 -10.09 -16.10
C ALA A 217 1.87 -10.05 -15.15
N LYS A 218 1.67 -9.60 -13.89
CA LYS A 218 2.74 -9.58 -12.87
C LYS A 218 3.42 -10.94 -12.72
N GLU A 219 2.65 -12.02 -12.56
CA GLU A 219 3.19 -13.37 -12.43
C GLU A 219 3.92 -13.83 -13.71
N THR A 220 3.39 -13.48 -14.88
CA THR A 220 3.99 -13.86 -16.17
C THR A 220 5.31 -13.11 -16.42
N LEU A 221 5.36 -11.82 -16.13
CA LEU A 221 6.54 -10.98 -16.30
C LEU A 221 7.63 -11.35 -15.28
N ASP A 222 7.25 -11.66 -14.04
CA ASP A 222 8.19 -12.12 -13.00
C ASP A 222 8.93 -13.40 -13.43
N GLN A 223 8.29 -14.28 -14.21
CA GLN A 223 8.92 -15.52 -14.71
C GLN A 223 9.95 -15.27 -15.82
N LEU A 224 9.91 -14.12 -16.50
CA LEU A 224 10.87 -13.77 -17.55
C LEU A 224 12.20 -13.28 -16.98
N VAL A 225 12.20 -12.83 -15.73
CA VAL A 225 13.38 -12.34 -15.04
C VAL A 225 13.92 -13.47 -14.17
N GLU A 226 14.90 -14.20 -14.69
CA GLU A 226 15.45 -15.43 -14.11
C GLU A 226 16.14 -15.21 -12.73
N ASN A 227 16.47 -13.96 -12.41
CA ASN A 227 17.08 -13.55 -11.14
C ASN A 227 16.09 -12.75 -10.27
N LYS A 228 15.65 -13.38 -9.17
CA LYS A 228 14.97 -12.72 -8.03
C LYS A 228 15.89 -11.79 -7.22
N GLU A 229 16.92 -11.24 -7.85
CA GLU A 229 17.86 -10.31 -7.21
C GLU A 229 17.27 -8.90 -7.10
N PHE A 230 16.28 -8.58 -7.95
CA PHE A 230 15.59 -7.30 -7.93
C PHE A 230 14.34 -7.38 -7.06
N ASP A 231 14.24 -6.46 -6.11
CA ASP A 231 13.14 -6.29 -5.16
C ASP A 231 12.29 -5.03 -5.46
N GLY A 232 12.75 -4.19 -6.38
CA GLY A 232 12.00 -3.07 -6.95
C GLY A 232 11.40 -3.43 -8.31
N VAL A 233 10.13 -3.05 -8.52
CA VAL A 233 9.46 -3.16 -9.81
C VAL A 233 8.46 -2.03 -9.99
N GLU A 234 8.47 -1.42 -11.18
CA GLU A 234 7.46 -0.46 -11.61
C GLU A 234 6.82 -0.92 -12.92
N TYR A 235 5.53 -0.64 -13.10
CA TYR A 235 4.76 -1.11 -14.26
C TYR A 235 4.25 0.06 -15.09
N SER A 236 4.39 -0.04 -16.42
CA SER A 236 3.76 0.85 -17.38
C SER A 236 2.76 0.06 -18.22
N ILE A 237 1.56 0.63 -18.39
CA ILE A 237 0.45 0.01 -19.13
C ILE A 237 0.14 0.87 -20.34
N THR A 238 0.18 0.28 -21.52
CA THR A 238 -0.24 0.91 -22.78
C THR A 238 -1.43 0.15 -23.35
N GLU A 239 -2.54 0.85 -23.54
CA GLU A 239 -3.71 0.29 -24.23
C GLU A 239 -3.43 0.22 -25.73
N ILE A 240 -3.40 -1.00 -26.28
CA ILE A 240 -3.23 -1.23 -27.72
C ILE A 240 -4.59 -1.21 -28.41
N GLU A 241 -5.54 -1.93 -27.84
CA GLU A 241 -6.84 -2.14 -28.46
C GLU A 241 -7.93 -2.35 -27.40
N ARG A 242 -9.08 -1.74 -27.63
CA ARG A 242 -10.29 -1.92 -26.84
C ARG A 242 -11.47 -2.12 -27.78
N VAL A 243 -12.13 -3.27 -27.63
CA VAL A 243 -13.29 -3.65 -28.45
C VAL A 243 -14.46 -3.97 -27.53
N ALA A 244 -15.57 -3.25 -27.69
CA ALA A 244 -16.83 -3.58 -27.06
C ALA A 244 -17.82 -4.12 -28.10
N ASN A 245 -18.65 -5.08 -27.72
CA ASN A 245 -19.70 -5.59 -28.60
C ASN A 245 -20.97 -4.71 -28.62
N GLN A 246 -21.01 -3.67 -27.79
CA GLN A 246 -22.11 -2.72 -27.67
C GLN A 246 -21.56 -1.29 -27.65
N GLU A 247 -22.33 -0.35 -28.22
CA GLU A 247 -22.02 1.07 -28.19
C GLU A 247 -22.83 1.78 -27.08
N PRO A 248 -22.32 2.91 -26.53
CA PRO A 248 -23.10 3.74 -25.64
C PRO A 248 -24.45 4.10 -26.25
N GLY A 249 -25.52 4.02 -25.44
CA GLY A 249 -26.89 4.21 -25.91
C GLY A 249 -27.64 2.91 -26.19
N ALA A 250 -26.97 1.76 -26.30
CA ALA A 250 -27.63 0.47 -26.45
C ALA A 250 -28.42 0.09 -25.18
N GLU A 251 -29.63 -0.43 -25.34
CA GLU A 251 -30.45 -0.95 -24.24
C GLU A 251 -30.16 -2.43 -24.04
N VAL A 252 -29.29 -2.75 -23.08
CA VAL A 252 -28.78 -4.11 -22.84
C VAL A 252 -28.74 -4.43 -21.35
N GLY A 253 -28.69 -5.71 -20.99
CA GLY A 253 -28.48 -6.16 -19.61
C GLY A 253 -27.02 -6.48 -19.29
N SER A 254 -26.24 -6.76 -20.33
CA SER A 254 -24.80 -7.00 -20.24
C SER A 254 -24.12 -6.65 -21.56
N PHE A 255 -22.80 -6.51 -21.51
CA PHE A 255 -21.95 -6.30 -22.68
C PHE A 255 -20.62 -7.03 -22.48
N ASN A 256 -19.95 -7.32 -23.59
CA ASN A 256 -18.63 -7.93 -23.62
C ASN A 256 -17.62 -6.85 -24.02
N ILE A 257 -16.50 -6.82 -23.31
CA ILE A 257 -15.36 -5.98 -23.65
C ILE A 257 -14.12 -6.87 -23.76
N SER A 258 -13.35 -6.66 -24.82
CA SER A 258 -12.03 -7.23 -25.05
C SER A 258 -11.01 -6.12 -24.96
N LEU A 259 -9.98 -6.33 -24.15
CA LEU A 259 -8.92 -5.35 -23.93
C LEU A 259 -7.57 -6.01 -24.20
N THR A 260 -6.77 -5.36 -25.05
CA THR A 260 -5.39 -5.73 -25.35
C THR A 260 -4.48 -4.66 -24.79
N LEU A 261 -3.65 -5.05 -23.82
CA LEU A 261 -2.69 -4.18 -23.14
C LEU A 261 -1.27 -4.65 -23.40
N GLU A 262 -0.37 -3.71 -23.68
CA GLU A 262 1.06 -3.93 -23.52
C GLU A 262 1.44 -3.51 -22.10
N ILE A 263 2.00 -4.46 -21.33
CA ILE A 263 2.44 -4.23 -19.97
C ILE A 263 3.95 -4.38 -19.94
N THR A 264 4.62 -3.28 -19.62
CA THR A 264 6.05 -3.22 -19.41
C THR A 264 6.36 -3.18 -17.92
N ALA A 265 7.27 -4.03 -17.47
CA ALA A 265 7.81 -4.03 -16.12
C ALA A 265 9.29 -3.65 -16.13
N VAL A 266 9.66 -2.72 -15.25
CA VAL A 266 11.04 -2.29 -15.02
C VAL A 266 11.46 -2.80 -13.65
N TYR A 267 12.30 -3.82 -13.62
CA TYR A 267 12.87 -4.41 -12.41
C TYR A 267 14.22 -3.76 -12.10
N TYR A 268 14.45 -3.43 -10.82
CA TYR A 268 15.66 -2.75 -10.37
C TYR A 268 15.98 -3.10 -8.91
N ASP A 269 17.21 -2.84 -8.48
CA ASP A 269 17.62 -2.99 -7.09
C ASP A 269 17.12 -1.78 -6.30
N LYS A 270 16.14 -1.99 -5.43
CA LYS A 270 15.51 -0.93 -4.66
C LYS A 270 16.51 -0.26 -3.70
N SER A 271 17.40 -1.05 -3.10
CA SER A 271 18.37 -0.54 -2.13
C SER A 271 19.36 0.44 -2.74
N ILE A 272 19.78 0.20 -3.98
CA ILE A 272 20.68 1.10 -4.72
C ILE A 272 19.96 2.42 -5.05
N ILE A 273 18.69 2.37 -5.48
CA ILE A 273 17.90 3.59 -5.75
C ILE A 273 17.70 4.40 -4.46
N GLU A 274 17.37 3.73 -3.35
CA GLU A 274 17.20 4.37 -2.04
C GLU A 274 18.51 5.03 -1.56
N GLU A 275 19.64 4.33 -1.65
CA GLU A 275 20.96 4.87 -1.28
C GLU A 275 21.32 6.09 -2.14
N TYR A 276 21.19 5.97 -3.45
CA TYR A 276 21.53 7.03 -4.39
C TYR A 276 20.66 8.29 -4.19
N THR A 277 19.35 8.10 -4.03
CA THR A 277 18.42 9.22 -3.85
C THR A 277 18.57 9.86 -2.47
N THR A 278 18.86 9.07 -1.43
CA THR A 278 19.13 9.60 -0.09
C THR A 278 20.43 10.39 -0.07
N ALA A 279 21.48 9.92 -0.75
CA ALA A 279 22.73 10.66 -0.89
C ALA A 279 22.52 11.99 -1.62
N ASP A 280 21.77 12.01 -2.72
CA ASP A 280 21.45 13.26 -3.44
C ASP A 280 20.60 14.22 -2.57
N LEU A 281 19.64 13.69 -1.80
CA LEU A 281 18.87 14.49 -0.85
C LEU A 281 19.78 15.15 0.19
N GLN A 282 20.71 14.40 0.79
CA GLN A 282 21.66 14.92 1.78
C GLN A 282 22.57 16.02 1.20
N LEU A 283 22.99 15.91 -0.06
CA LEU A 283 23.80 16.94 -0.73
C LEU A 283 23.03 18.26 -0.96
N ARG A 284 21.69 18.22 -0.96
CA ARG A 284 20.84 19.41 -1.11
C ARG A 284 20.51 20.09 0.21
N ILE A 285 20.78 19.43 1.34
CA ILE A 285 20.58 20.01 2.66
C ILE A 285 21.62 21.10 2.88
N SER A 286 21.18 22.25 3.38
CA SER A 286 22.06 23.39 3.67
C SER A 286 22.99 23.08 4.85
N GLU A 287 24.20 23.64 4.89
CA GLU A 287 25.23 23.35 5.92
C GLU A 287 24.78 23.47 7.39
N ASN A 288 23.71 24.22 7.67
CA ASN A 288 23.18 24.41 9.03
C ASN A 288 22.13 23.37 9.43
N TYR A 289 21.80 22.44 8.57
CA TYR A 289 20.76 21.43 8.76
C TYR A 289 21.34 20.03 8.59
N ASP A 290 20.76 19.08 9.31
CA ASP A 290 20.95 17.65 9.09
C ASP A 290 19.60 17.00 8.80
N LEU A 291 19.61 15.91 8.02
CA LEU A 291 18.41 15.11 7.79
C LEU A 291 17.97 14.48 9.11
N ASP A 292 16.75 14.75 9.54
CA ASP A 292 16.15 14.11 10.71
C ASP A 292 15.42 12.84 10.30
N GLN A 293 14.48 12.97 9.37
CA GLN A 293 13.61 11.88 8.93
C GLN A 293 13.33 11.97 7.43
N VAL A 294 13.30 10.80 6.78
CA VAL A 294 12.74 10.65 5.43
C VAL A 294 11.22 10.53 5.55
N SER A 295 10.48 10.97 4.53
CA SER A 295 9.03 10.83 4.46
C SER A 295 8.58 9.37 4.65
N GLU A 296 7.44 9.17 5.31
CA GLU A 296 6.82 7.85 5.49
C GLU A 296 6.43 7.21 4.14
N ASP A 297 6.14 8.06 3.15
CA ASP A 297 5.86 7.63 1.77
C ASP A 297 7.10 6.98 1.12
N GLY A 298 8.31 7.23 1.64
CA GLY A 298 9.55 6.69 1.13
C GLY A 298 9.88 7.18 -0.28
N VAL A 299 10.65 6.37 -1.01
CA VAL A 299 11.04 6.69 -2.38
C VAL A 299 9.88 6.43 -3.34
N GLN A 300 9.52 7.45 -4.11
CA GLN A 300 8.49 7.40 -5.14
C GLN A 300 9.15 7.25 -6.50
N VAL A 301 8.75 6.24 -7.28
CA VAL A 301 9.37 5.90 -8.56
C VAL A 301 8.35 6.00 -9.68
N GLU A 302 8.72 6.65 -10.79
CA GLU A 302 7.88 6.77 -11.98
C GLU A 302 8.70 6.44 -13.23
N ILE A 303 8.16 5.63 -14.14
CA ILE A 303 8.81 5.34 -15.42
C ILE A 303 8.67 6.56 -16.35
N ARG A 304 9.79 7.13 -16.81
CA ARG A 304 9.83 8.25 -17.76
C ARG A 304 9.90 7.80 -19.20
N SER A 305 10.73 6.80 -19.49
CA SER A 305 10.92 6.28 -20.83
C SER A 305 11.43 4.85 -20.80
N VAL A 306 11.15 4.11 -21.87
CA VAL A 306 11.59 2.72 -22.03
C VAL A 306 12.14 2.50 -23.45
N ASP A 307 13.25 1.80 -23.56
CA ASP A 307 13.83 1.26 -24.78
C ASP A 307 13.89 -0.27 -24.67
N LEU A 308 12.88 -0.94 -25.23
CA LEU A 308 12.75 -2.40 -25.17
C LEU A 308 13.85 -3.14 -25.96
N ASP A 309 14.38 -2.52 -27.01
CA ASP A 309 15.42 -3.13 -27.84
C ASP A 309 16.75 -3.24 -27.08
N LYS A 310 17.05 -2.23 -26.24
CA LYS A 310 18.22 -2.24 -25.38
C LYS A 310 17.97 -2.78 -23.97
N GLN A 311 16.70 -3.05 -23.63
CA GLN A 311 16.26 -3.37 -22.27
C GLN A 311 16.64 -2.28 -21.26
N GLU A 312 16.52 -1.02 -21.66
CA GLU A 312 16.86 0.15 -20.85
C GLU A 312 15.60 0.92 -20.49
N ALA A 313 15.58 1.54 -19.31
CA ALA A 313 14.52 2.46 -18.90
C ALA A 313 15.11 3.64 -18.16
N SER A 314 14.42 4.78 -18.20
CA SER A 314 14.75 5.93 -17.35
C SER A 314 13.63 6.11 -16.34
N LEU A 315 14.00 6.16 -15.06
CA LEU A 315 13.11 6.34 -13.92
C LEU A 315 13.28 7.76 -13.36
N SER A 316 12.17 8.36 -12.97
CA SER A 316 12.14 9.57 -12.16
C SER A 316 11.88 9.16 -10.72
N VAL A 317 12.85 9.44 -9.86
CA VAL A 317 12.83 9.03 -8.47
C VAL A 317 12.70 10.27 -7.58
N TYR A 318 11.61 10.36 -6.84
CA TYR A 318 11.33 11.45 -5.90
C TYR A 318 11.51 10.97 -4.47
N LEU A 319 12.14 11.80 -3.65
CA LEU A 319 12.28 11.57 -2.22
C LEU A 319 12.22 12.90 -1.48
N ASP A 320 11.48 12.94 -0.40
CA ASP A 320 11.44 14.05 0.53
C ASP A 320 11.60 13.63 1.98
N GLY A 321 11.88 14.61 2.81
CA GLY A 321 12.12 14.43 4.22
C GLY A 321 12.11 15.75 4.97
N THR A 322 12.33 15.64 6.27
CA THR A 322 12.45 16.78 7.18
C THR A 322 13.89 16.90 7.63
N ALA A 323 14.45 18.10 7.48
CA ALA A 323 15.73 18.47 8.01
C ALA A 323 15.55 19.39 9.22
N VAL A 324 16.40 19.23 10.22
CA VAL A 324 16.45 20.06 11.44
C VAL A 324 17.83 20.65 11.61
N ILE A 325 17.96 21.64 12.50
CA ILE A 325 19.25 22.28 12.76
C ILE A 325 20.34 21.23 13.10
N SER A 326 21.48 21.34 12.43
CA SER A 326 22.62 20.44 12.66
C SER A 326 23.19 20.64 14.07
N PRO A 327 23.57 19.58 14.81
CA PRO A 327 24.32 19.69 16.06
C PRO A 327 25.66 20.43 15.90
N SER A 328 26.17 20.52 14.67
CA SER A 328 27.41 21.23 14.31
C SER A 328 27.21 22.70 13.97
N SER A 329 25.96 23.19 13.90
CA SER A 329 25.65 24.58 13.55
C SER A 329 26.27 25.59 14.52
N ASP A 330 26.81 26.69 13.98
CA ASP A 330 27.37 27.81 14.75
C ASP A 330 26.35 28.47 15.71
N VAL A 331 25.05 28.29 15.45
CA VAL A 331 23.97 28.72 16.36
C VAL A 331 24.07 28.00 17.71
N LEU A 332 24.46 26.72 17.69
CA LEU A 332 24.59 25.86 18.88
C LEU A 332 25.98 25.92 19.52
N ASN A 333 26.84 26.87 19.09
CA ASN A 333 28.19 26.98 19.60
C ASN A 333 28.22 27.27 21.11
N LYS A 334 28.70 26.28 21.88
CA LYS A 334 28.78 26.31 23.35
C LYS A 334 29.55 27.50 23.91
N ASP A 335 30.51 28.07 23.18
CA ASP A 335 31.28 29.25 23.62
C ASP A 335 30.40 30.47 23.89
N ARG A 336 29.28 30.60 23.17
CA ARG A 336 28.33 31.70 23.33
C ARG A 336 27.45 31.54 24.57
N LEU A 337 27.35 30.31 25.09
CA LEU A 337 26.41 29.89 26.14
C LEU A 337 27.08 29.80 27.52
N VAL A 338 28.40 29.58 27.57
CA VAL A 338 29.16 29.47 28.82
C VAL A 338 28.94 30.69 29.74
N GLY A 339 28.64 30.44 31.02
CA GLY A 339 28.48 31.47 32.04
C GLY A 339 27.20 32.31 31.95
N ARG A 340 26.38 32.10 30.92
CA ARG A 340 25.09 32.78 30.73
C ARG A 340 24.03 32.26 31.70
N SER A 341 23.07 33.12 32.00
CA SER A 341 21.85 32.74 32.70
C SER A 341 20.87 32.01 31.76
N PRO A 342 19.91 31.23 32.28
CA PRO A 342 18.89 30.57 31.45
C PRO A 342 18.17 31.51 30.48
N ALA A 343 17.75 32.69 30.96
CA ALA A 343 17.05 33.67 30.14
C ALA A 343 17.92 34.19 28.98
N GLU A 344 19.21 34.46 29.24
CA GLU A 344 20.15 34.86 28.18
C GLU A 344 20.36 33.75 27.14
N VAL A 345 20.47 32.48 27.59
CA VAL A 345 20.61 31.33 26.67
C VAL A 345 19.39 31.21 25.77
N ILE A 346 18.19 31.28 26.35
CA ILE A 346 16.92 31.23 25.61
C ILE A 346 16.89 32.36 24.58
N THR A 347 17.15 33.61 24.98
CA THR A 347 17.17 34.76 24.04
C THR A 347 18.21 34.61 22.93
N ILE A 348 19.40 34.06 23.20
CA ILE A 348 20.45 33.90 22.19
C ILE A 348 20.07 32.85 21.15
N LEU A 349 19.45 31.75 21.58
CA LEU A 349 19.11 30.63 20.71
C LEU A 349 17.80 30.88 19.94
N GLU A 350 16.77 31.43 20.60
CA GLU A 350 15.50 31.82 19.94
C GLU A 350 15.63 33.04 19.02
N ALA A 351 16.77 33.74 19.03
CA ALA A 351 17.07 34.76 18.01
C ALA A 351 17.38 34.16 16.63
N SER A 352 17.58 32.84 16.55
CA SER A 352 17.76 32.11 15.30
C SER A 352 16.41 31.69 14.73
N GLU A 353 16.19 31.91 13.42
CA GLU A 353 15.01 31.42 12.72
C GLU A 353 14.93 29.89 12.64
N LEU A 354 16.03 29.19 13.02
CA LEU A 354 16.14 27.73 13.01
C LEU A 354 15.53 27.06 14.25
N ILE A 355 15.20 27.83 15.30
CA ILE A 355 14.80 27.32 16.62
C ILE A 355 13.46 27.89 17.02
N ASP A 356 12.47 27.02 17.28
CA ASP A 356 11.13 27.44 17.74
C ASP A 356 11.11 27.68 19.24
N LYS A 357 11.72 26.76 20.01
CA LYS A 357 11.64 26.79 21.47
C LYS A 357 12.90 26.29 22.14
N VAL A 358 13.24 26.92 23.27
CA VAL A 358 14.39 26.53 24.10
C VAL A 358 14.00 26.33 25.55
N SER A 359 14.50 25.25 26.16
CA SER A 359 14.42 25.01 27.60
C SER A 359 15.80 24.74 28.19
N VAL A 360 16.06 25.28 29.37
CA VAL A 360 17.35 25.13 30.06
C VAL A 360 17.12 24.53 31.43
N GLU A 361 17.69 23.35 31.66
CA GLU A 361 17.65 22.62 32.91
C GLU A 361 19.06 22.54 33.51
N PHE A 362 19.18 22.81 34.80
CA PHE A 362 20.45 22.68 35.50
C PHE A 362 20.44 21.54 36.50
N THR A 363 21.58 20.85 36.59
CA THR A 363 21.84 19.88 37.63
C THR A 363 23.10 20.29 38.41
N PRO A 364 23.00 20.50 39.74
CA PRO A 364 21.77 20.51 40.54
C PRO A 364 20.90 21.76 40.28
N PHE A 365 19.61 21.69 40.60
CA PHE A 365 18.58 22.69 40.27
C PHE A 365 18.84 24.12 40.83
N TRP A 366 19.72 24.26 41.82
CA TRP A 366 20.08 25.55 42.43
C TRP A 366 21.14 26.34 41.65
N LEU A 367 21.68 25.79 40.57
CA LEU A 367 22.63 26.49 39.71
C LEU A 367 21.92 27.68 39.01
N LYS A 368 22.63 28.79 38.82
CA LYS A 368 22.08 30.01 38.19
C LYS A 368 22.64 30.31 36.81
N ARG A 369 23.73 29.65 36.44
CA ARG A 369 24.52 29.94 35.24
C ARG A 369 25.04 28.65 34.62
N VAL A 370 25.18 28.67 33.30
CA VAL A 370 25.78 27.58 32.54
C VAL A 370 27.22 27.32 33.03
N PRO A 371 27.62 26.06 33.30
CA PRO A 371 28.98 25.70 33.68
C PRO A 371 30.04 26.20 32.69
N THR A 372 31.26 26.44 33.18
CA THR A 372 32.38 26.90 32.35
C THR A 372 33.03 25.79 31.54
N LEU A 373 32.83 24.53 31.94
CA LEU A 373 33.33 23.35 31.24
C LEU A 373 32.34 22.96 30.14
N LYS A 374 32.77 22.98 28.87
CA LYS A 374 31.93 22.65 27.71
C LYS A 374 31.35 21.24 27.75
N ASP A 375 32.10 20.31 28.32
CA ASP A 375 31.68 18.90 28.46
C ASP A 375 30.48 18.73 29.39
N HIS A 376 30.22 19.73 30.24
CA HIS A 376 29.10 19.74 31.17
C HIS A 376 27.86 20.45 30.58
N ILE A 377 27.94 20.89 29.32
CA ILE A 377 26.83 21.48 28.57
C ILE A 377 26.35 20.43 27.56
N LYS A 378 25.15 19.91 27.78
CA LYS A 378 24.46 18.98 26.88
C LYS A 378 23.41 19.75 26.10
N ILE A 379 23.41 19.61 24.79
CA ILE A 379 22.40 20.17 23.90
C ILE A 379 21.65 18.98 23.31
N ASN A 380 20.35 18.93 23.55
CA ASN A 380 19.47 17.91 23.01
C ASN A 380 18.51 18.59 22.04
N ILE A 381 18.49 18.11 20.80
CA ILE A 381 17.50 18.49 19.80
C ILE A 381 16.35 17.50 19.98
N GLU A 382 15.16 17.99 20.32
CA GLU A 382 13.96 17.20 20.62
C GLU A 382 13.07 17.00 19.39
#